data_AF-A0A847G799-F1
#
_entry.id   AF-A0A847G799-F1
#
_cell.length_a   1.000
_cell.length_b   1.000
_cell.length_c   1.000
_cell.angle_alpha   90.00
_cell.angle_beta   90.00
_cell.angle_gamma   90.00
#
_symmetry.space_group_name_H-M   'P 1'
#
loop_
_entity.id
_entity.type
_entity.pdbx_description
1 polymer ?
#
loop_
_entity_poly.entity_id
_entity_poly.type
_entity_poly.pdbx_seq_one_letter_code
_entity_poly.pdbx_strand_id
1 'polypeptide(L)' 'MEKSILTRVCQKVYSRHPEVRNTQPKITEQGEDKFLLIFTGTAFGATGKPIPRTIRAVVDSTGKIIKISSSR' A
#
# COMPACT_ATOMS: atom_id res chain seq x y z
N MET A 1 8.57 -12.41 1.46
CA MET A 1 9.27 -11.11 1.28
C MET A 1 10.04 -10.74 2.55
N GLU A 2 11.29 -10.30 2.40
CA GLU A 2 12.17 -9.79 3.47
C GLU A 2 11.60 -8.54 4.16
N LYS A 3 11.84 -8.39 5.47
CA LYS A 3 11.33 -7.25 6.27
C LYS A 3 11.91 -5.91 5.81
N SER A 4 13.19 -5.89 5.42
CA SER A 4 13.88 -4.70 4.91
C SER A 4 13.25 -4.18 3.62
N ILE A 5 12.90 -5.09 2.71
CA ILE A 5 12.22 -4.81 1.44
C ILE A 5 10.80 -4.27 1.71
N LEU A 6 10.06 -4.92 2.61
CA LEU A 6 8.73 -4.48 3.03
C LEU A 6 8.76 -3.03 3.55
N THR A 7 9.68 -2.71 4.44
CA THR A 7 9.82 -1.35 4.99
C THR A 7 10.06 -0.32 3.90
N ARG A 8 10.94 -0.61 2.94
CA ARG A 8 11.23 0.28 1.80
C ARG A 8 10.01 0.48 0.90
N VAL A 9 9.25 -0.58 0.63
CA VAL A 9 8.01 -0.50 -0.16
C VAL A 9 6.98 0.34 0.58
N CYS A 10 6.77 0.11 1.88
CA CYS A 10 5.85 0.88 2.71
C CYS A 10 6.20 2.38 2.70
N GLN A 11 7.48 2.75 2.87
CA GLN A 11 7.91 4.15 2.80
C GLN A 11 7.56 4.80 1.45
N LYS A 12 7.77 4.10 0.33
CA LYS A 12 7.39 4.60 -1.00
C LYS A 12 5.88 4.81 -1.13
N VAL A 13 5.08 3.89 -0.60
CA VAL A 13 3.61 4.00 -0.62
C VAL A 13 3.16 5.18 0.25
N TYR A 14 3.66 5.30 1.48
CA TYR A 14 3.30 6.39 2.40
C TYR A 14 3.68 7.77 1.89
N SER A 15 4.76 7.88 1.11
CA SER A 15 5.15 9.14 0.48
C SER A 15 4.16 9.60 -0.60
N ARG A 16 3.46 8.67 -1.27
CA ARG A 16 2.49 8.97 -2.34
C ARG A 16 1.05 9.00 -1.83
N HIS A 17 0.77 8.25 -0.76
CA HIS A 17 -0.53 8.10 -0.14
C HIS A 17 -0.42 8.35 1.37
N PRO A 18 -0.34 9.62 1.81
CA PRO A 18 -0.24 9.96 3.22
C PRO A 18 -1.42 9.45 4.06
N GLU A 19 -2.60 9.24 3.44
CA GLU A 19 -3.81 8.74 4.10
C GLU A 19 -3.68 7.32 4.66
N VAL A 20 -2.69 6.55 4.19
CA VAL A 20 -2.39 5.19 4.70
C VAL A 20 -1.05 5.13 5.44
N ARG A 21 -0.47 6.29 5.79
CA ARG A 21 0.81 6.34 6.52
C ARG A 21 0.72 5.56 7.83
N ASN A 22 1.77 4.80 8.14
CA ASN A 22 1.90 3.98 9.35
C ASN A 22 0.92 2.80 9.44
N THR A 23 0.11 2.54 8.41
CA THR A 23 -0.79 1.37 8.38
C THR A 23 0.00 0.13 7.97
N GLN A 24 -0.13 -0.97 8.72
CA GLN A 24 0.53 -2.20 8.34
C GLN A 24 -0.23 -2.85 7.18
N PRO A 25 0.38 -3.06 6.00
CA PRO A 25 -0.33 -3.65 4.89
C PRO A 25 -0.60 -5.13 5.15
N LYS A 26 -1.75 -5.59 4.68
CA LYS A 26 -1.97 -7.03 4.49
C LYS A 26 -1.18 -7.49 3.27
N ILE A 27 -0.36 -8.51 3.44
CA ILE A 27 0.48 -9.08 2.38
C ILE A 27 -0.20 -10.35 1.87
N THR A 28 -0.27 -10.51 0.56
CA THR A 28 -0.82 -11.71 -0.09
C THR A 28 0.05 -12.07 -1.28
N GLU A 29 0.49 -13.31 -1.38
CA GLU A 29 1.27 -13.80 -2.51
C GLU A 29 0.33 -14.03 -3.72
N GLN A 30 0.75 -13.60 -4.91
CA GLN A 30 -0.03 -13.68 -6.15
C GLN A 30 0.58 -14.68 -7.16
N GLY A 31 1.65 -15.38 -6.80
CA GLY A 31 2.44 -16.23 -7.70
C GLY A 31 3.51 -15.45 -8.46
N GLU A 32 4.41 -16.16 -9.15
CA GLU A 32 5.54 -15.59 -9.92
C GLU A 32 6.40 -14.59 -9.12
N ASP A 33 6.67 -14.88 -7.84
CA ASP A 33 7.42 -13.98 -6.95
C ASP A 33 6.80 -12.58 -6.77
N LYS A 34 5.49 -12.46 -6.98
CA LYS A 34 4.72 -11.22 -6.80
C LYS A 34 3.93 -11.23 -5.50
N PHE A 35 3.92 -10.08 -4.85
CA PHE A 35 3.19 -9.83 -3.62
C PHE A 35 2.22 -8.66 -3.82
N LEU A 36 0.98 -8.86 -3.37
CA LEU A 36 -0.02 -7.83 -3.23
C LEU A 36 0.01 -7.29 -1.80
N LEU A 37 0.27 -6.00 -1.66
CA LEU A 37 0.18 -5.26 -0.41
C LEU A 37 -1.10 -4.43 -0.43
N ILE A 38 -1.95 -4.63 0.58
CA ILE A 38 -3.21 -3.91 0.74
C ILE A 38 -3.11 -3.02 1.97
N PHE A 39 -3.17 -1.72 1.76
CA PHE A 39 -3.19 -0.70 2.80
C PHE A 39 -4.60 -0.14 2.92
N THR A 40 -5.05 0.07 4.15
CA THR A 40 -6.37 0.64 4.46
C THR A 40 -6.18 1.86 5.31
N GLY A 41 -6.80 2.96 4.93
CA GLY A 41 -6.77 4.22 5.69
C GLY A 41 -8.05 5.00 5.49
N THR A 42 -8.06 6.20 6.05
CA THR A 42 -9.21 7.10 5.99
C THR A 42 -8.72 8.46 5.54
N ALA A 43 -9.28 8.97 4.45
CA ALA A 43 -9.10 10.34 4.03
C ALA A 43 -10.27 11.20 4.51
N PHE A 44 -10.04 12.50 4.68
CA PHE A 44 -11.08 13.46 5.01
C PHE A 44 -11.31 14.37 3.80
N GLY A 45 -12.55 14.43 3.33
CA GLY A 45 -12.93 15.37 2.27
C GLY A 45 -13.03 16.80 2.79
N ALA A 46 -13.26 17.77 1.89
CA ALA A 46 -13.43 19.18 2.24
C ALA A 46 -14.56 19.43 3.26
N THR A 47 -15.53 18.52 3.34
CA THR A 47 -16.66 18.57 4.29
C THR A 47 -16.36 17.91 5.64
N GLY A 48 -15.12 17.44 5.87
CA GLY A 48 -14.72 16.75 7.10
C GLY A 48 -15.26 15.31 7.23
N LYS A 49 -16.00 14.80 6.23
CA LYS A 49 -16.51 13.43 6.26
C LYS A 49 -15.37 12.43 6.01
N PRO A 50 -15.30 11.33 6.80
CA PRO A 50 -14.33 10.27 6.57
C PRO A 50 -14.69 9.47 5.31
N ILE A 51 -13.68 9.23 4.49
CA ILE A 51 -13.77 8.45 3.24
C ILE A 51 -12.79 7.29 3.38
N PRO A 52 -13.26 6.04 3.44
CA PRO A 52 -12.39 4.87 3.45
C PRO A 52 -11.53 4.84 2.18
N ARG A 53 -10.24 4.58 2.33
CA ARG A 53 -9.29 4.50 1.21
C ARG A 53 -8.53 3.19 1.29
N THR A 54 -8.53 2.45 0.19
CA THR A 54 -7.72 1.24 0.06
C THR A 54 -6.69 1.43 -1.03
N ILE A 55 -5.41 1.26 -0.70
CA ILE A 55 -4.31 1.27 -1.65
C ILE A 55 -3.82 -0.15 -1.84
N ARG A 56 -3.71 -0.59 -3.09
CA ARG A 56 -3.20 -1.91 -3.46
C ARG A 56 -1.92 -1.71 -4.26
N ALA A 57 -0.82 -2.26 -3.78
CA ALA A 57 0.46 -2.25 -4.48
C ALA A 57 0.89 -3.68 -4.82
N VAL A 58 1.11 -3.95 -6.10
CA VAL A 58 1.73 -5.20 -6.55
C VAL A 58 3.22 -4.97 -6.64
N VAL A 59 4.00 -5.79 -5.96
CA VAL A 59 5.46 -5.73 -5.93
C VAL A 59 6.07 -7.08 -6.28
N ASP A 60 7.29 -7.08 -6.82
CA ASP A 60 8.07 -8.30 -6.96
C ASP A 60 8.86 -8.64 -5.67
N SER A 61 9.58 -9.76 -5.68
CA SER A 61 10.45 -10.23 -4.60
C SER A 61 11.57 -9.24 -4.24
N THR A 62 11.96 -8.36 -5.15
CA THR A 62 12.98 -7.31 -4.93
C THR A 62 12.41 -6.04 -4.30
N GLY A 63 11.08 -5.93 -4.21
CA GLY A 63 10.37 -4.73 -3.75
C GLY A 63 10.24 -3.64 -4.82
N LYS A 64 10.39 -3.98 -6.09
CA LYS A 64 9.99 -3.10 -7.19
C LYS A 64 8.47 -3.09 -7.25
N ILE A 65 7.89 -1.90 -7.26
CA ILE A 65 6.45 -1.75 -7.40
C ILE A 65 6.09 -1.84 -8.88
N ILE A 66 5.32 -2.86 -9.24
CA ILE A 66 4.86 -3.15 -10.59
C ILE A 66 3.61 -2.32 -10.91
N LYS A 67 2.67 -2.26 -9.95
CA LYS A 67 1.39 -1.57 -10.12
C LYS A 67 0.90 -1.02 -8.79
N ILE A 68 0.29 0.16 -8.82
CA ILE A 68 -0.49 0.71 -7.70
C ILE A 68 -1.89 1.02 -8.19
N SER A 69 -2.89 0.69 -7.38
CA SER A 69 -4.28 1.11 -7.58
C SER A 69 -4.88 1.58 -6.26
N SER A 70 -5.77 2.57 -6.32
CA SER A 70 -6.49 3.09 -5.16
C SER A 70 -8.00 2.97 -5.37
N SER A 71 -8.74 2.53 -4.36
CA SER A 71 -10.21 2.67 -4.34
C SER A 71 -10.63 3.95 -3.60
N ARG A 72 -11.78 4.51 -4.00
CA ARG A 72 -12.47 5.60 -3.31
C ARG A 72 -13.66 5.04 -2.56
#